data_AF-A0A7S1S179-F1
#
_entry.id   AF-A0A7S1S179-F1
#
_cell.length_a   1.000
_cell.length_b   1.000
_cell.length_c   1.000
_cell.angle_alpha   90.00
_cell.angle_beta   90.00
_cell.angle_gamma   90.00
#
_symmetry.space_group_name_H-M   'P 1'
#
loop_
_entity.id
_entity.type
_entity.pdbx_description
1 polymer ?
#
loop_
_entity_poly.entity_id
_entity_poly.type
_entity_poly.pdbx_seq_one_letter_code
_entity_poly.pdbx_strand_id
1 'polypeptide(L)'
;RVRFGCAIRVVAKMPTLAAMAYKSHKGEPLVYPTAGAPYAENFLRMMFATPMREYEANPIHVRAIDRFLMIHADHEQNASTSTVRIAGSSQANPFVCIASGVACL
;
A
#
# COMPACT_ATOMS: atom_id res chain seq x y z
N ARG A 1 -4.39 -3.55 21.95
CA ARG A 1 -3.29 -4.36 21.32
C ARG A 1 -3.68 -4.97 19.97
N VAL A 2 -4.77 -5.73 19.85
CA VAL A 2 -5.15 -6.42 18.59
C VAL A 2 -5.39 -5.47 17.41
N ARG A 3 -6.09 -4.35 17.63
CA ARG A 3 -6.38 -3.34 16.59
C ARG A 3 -5.13 -2.66 16.03
N PHE A 4 -4.15 -2.37 16.88
CA PHE A 4 -2.87 -1.76 16.47
C PHE A 4 -2.04 -2.72 15.58
N GLY A 5 -2.03 -4.02 15.90
CA GLY A 5 -1.39 -5.02 15.05
C GLY A 5 -2.05 -5.13 13.66
N CYS A 6 -3.35 -4.93 13.56
CA CYS A 6 -4.05 -4.89 12.27
C CYS A 6 -3.66 -3.65 11.46
N ALA A 7 -3.59 -2.47 12.10
CA ALA A 7 -3.15 -1.24 11.43
C ALA A 7 -1.74 -1.37 10.84
N ILE A 8 -0.78 -1.91 11.60
CA ILE A 8 0.58 -2.18 11.11
C ILE A 8 0.54 -3.11 9.89
N ARG A 9 -0.24 -4.19 9.94
CA ARG A 9 -0.34 -5.14 8.83
C ARG A 9 -0.93 -4.52 7.58
N VAL A 10 -1.96 -3.68 7.70
CA VAL A 10 -2.57 -2.99 6.56
C VAL A 10 -1.52 -2.07 5.93
N VAL A 11 -0.92 -1.17 6.70
CA VAL A 11 0.09 -0.23 6.19
C VAL A 11 1.28 -0.97 5.56
N ALA A 12 1.82 -2.01 6.23
CA ALA A 12 2.97 -2.75 5.71
C ALA A 12 2.66 -3.58 4.46
N LYS A 13 1.44 -4.13 4.32
CA LYS A 13 1.09 -5.04 3.21
C LYS A 13 0.44 -4.34 2.03
N MET A 14 -0.11 -3.14 2.18
CA MET A 14 -0.75 -2.41 1.08
C MET A 14 0.17 -2.21 -0.14
N PRO A 15 1.43 -1.75 0.00
CA PRO A 15 2.33 -1.61 -1.14
C PRO A 15 2.63 -2.93 -1.85
N THR A 16 2.79 -4.01 -1.08
CA THR A 16 3.03 -5.34 -1.65
C THR A 16 1.83 -5.82 -2.46
N LEU A 17 0.60 -5.64 -1.95
CA LEU A 17 -0.62 -6.00 -2.68
C LEU A 17 -0.80 -5.18 -3.95
N ALA A 18 -0.57 -3.87 -3.87
CA ALA A 18 -0.62 -2.98 -5.04
C ALA A 18 0.40 -3.38 -6.11
N ALA A 19 1.65 -3.70 -5.70
CA ALA A 19 2.68 -4.17 -6.62
C ALA A 19 2.38 -5.53 -7.22
N MET A 20 1.83 -6.47 -6.43
CA MET A 20 1.38 -7.76 -6.93
C MET A 20 0.26 -7.61 -7.97
N ALA A 21 -0.70 -6.70 -7.74
CA ALA A 21 -1.76 -6.42 -8.71
C ALA A 21 -1.20 -5.87 -10.03
N TYR A 22 -0.26 -4.91 -9.96
CA TYR A 22 0.40 -4.36 -11.14
C TYR A 22 1.21 -5.41 -11.92
N LYS A 23 2.03 -6.22 -11.22
CA LYS A 23 2.81 -7.31 -11.84
C LYS A 23 1.93 -8.35 -12.49
N SER A 24 0.87 -8.77 -11.80
CA SER A 24 -0.10 -9.73 -12.31
C SER A 24 -0.80 -9.21 -13.57
N HIS A 25 -1.18 -7.93 -13.58
CA HIS A 25 -1.77 -7.29 -14.76
C HIS A 25 -0.82 -7.27 -15.96
N LYS A 26 0.50 -7.10 -15.73
CA LYS A 26 1.52 -7.15 -16.77
C LYS A 26 1.97 -8.57 -17.18
N GLY A 27 1.55 -9.60 -16.47
CA GLY A 27 2.07 -10.96 -16.66
C GLY A 27 3.53 -11.12 -16.23
N GLU A 28 4.02 -10.22 -15.38
CA GLU A 28 5.39 -10.26 -14.86
C GLU A 28 5.46 -11.04 -13.53
N PRO A 29 6.61 -11.68 -13.21
CA PRO A 29 6.76 -12.39 -11.95
C PRO A 29 6.70 -11.44 -10.75
N LEU A 30 6.13 -11.94 -9.65
CA LEU A 30 5.99 -11.20 -8.41
C LEU A 30 7.34 -10.96 -7.75
N VAL A 31 7.53 -9.76 -7.20
CA VAL A 31 8.76 -9.35 -6.52
C VAL A 31 8.48 -9.22 -5.03
N TYR A 32 9.27 -9.90 -4.21
CA TYR A 32 9.14 -9.85 -2.76
C TYR A 32 9.76 -8.57 -2.17
N PRO A 33 9.22 -8.09 -1.03
CA PRO A 33 9.81 -6.96 -0.32
C PRO A 33 11.17 -7.33 0.28
N THR A 34 12.11 -6.38 0.25
CA THR A 34 13.43 -6.54 0.88
C THR A 34 13.40 -6.00 2.31
N ALA A 35 13.97 -6.75 3.26
CA ALA A 35 14.11 -6.28 4.64
C ALA A 35 15.12 -5.12 4.73
N GLY A 36 14.79 -4.09 5.52
CA GLY A 36 15.67 -2.93 5.74
C GLY A 36 15.60 -1.84 4.68
N ALA A 37 14.92 -2.06 3.54
CA ALA A 37 14.72 -1.03 2.53
C ALA A 37 13.66 0.01 2.98
N PRO A 38 13.86 1.31 2.67
CA PRO A 38 12.85 2.35 2.90
C PRO A 38 11.51 2.05 2.22
N TYR A 39 10.41 2.53 2.81
CA TYR A 39 9.04 2.19 2.37
C TYR A 39 8.78 2.48 0.88
N ALA A 40 9.06 3.71 0.43
CA ALA A 40 8.86 4.13 -0.95
C ALA A 40 9.81 3.41 -1.93
N GLU A 41 11.06 3.19 -1.52
CA GLU A 41 12.06 2.47 -2.32
C GLU A 41 11.66 1.01 -2.54
N ASN A 42 11.23 0.34 -1.48
CA ASN A 42 10.78 -1.04 -1.52
C ASN A 42 9.53 -1.20 -2.39
N PHE A 43 8.60 -0.23 -2.32
CA PHE A 43 7.43 -0.20 -3.20
C PHE A 43 7.82 -0.09 -4.68
N LEU A 44 8.71 0.85 -5.03
CA LEU A 44 9.21 1.02 -6.39
C LEU A 44 9.93 -0.24 -6.90
N ARG A 45 10.74 -0.88 -6.06
CA ARG A 45 11.37 -2.16 -6.37
C ARG A 45 10.34 -3.23 -6.70
N MET A 46 9.31 -3.40 -5.87
CA MET A 46 8.29 -4.42 -6.10
C MET A 46 7.50 -4.16 -7.39
N MET A 47 7.27 -2.88 -7.75
CA MET A 47 6.58 -2.49 -8.98
C MET A 47 7.42 -2.74 -10.23
N PHE A 48 8.72 -2.38 -10.23
CA PHE A 48 9.48 -2.23 -11.48
C PHE A 48 10.70 -3.14 -11.62
N ALA A 49 11.13 -3.84 -10.57
CA ALA A 49 12.23 -4.80 -10.70
C ALA A 49 11.82 -5.98 -11.59
N THR A 50 12.75 -6.49 -12.40
CA THR A 50 12.54 -7.68 -13.23
C THR A 50 13.66 -8.69 -12.95
N PRO A 51 13.47 -9.99 -13.20
CA PRO A 51 14.53 -10.98 -12.98
C PRO A 51 15.76 -10.80 -13.89
N MET A 52 15.63 -9.99 -14.95
CA MET A 52 16.66 -9.85 -15.98
C MET A 52 17.78 -8.89 -15.60
N ARG A 53 17.57 -8.01 -14.60
CA ARG A 53 18.57 -7.03 -14.16
C ARG A 53 18.35 -6.62 -12.71
N GLU A 54 19.44 -6.27 -12.03
CA GLU A 54 19.33 -5.60 -10.74
C GLU A 54 18.57 -4.28 -10.87
N TYR A 55 17.71 -4.03 -9.90
CA TYR A 55 16.90 -2.82 -9.84
C TYR A 55 17.43 -1.90 -8.76
N GLU A 56 17.90 -0.74 -9.19
CA GLU A 56 18.26 0.38 -8.34
C GLU A 56 17.22 1.49 -8.54
N ALA A 57 16.55 1.89 -7.46
CA ALA A 57 15.53 2.93 -7.55
C ALA A 57 16.21 4.30 -7.68
N ASN A 58 15.81 5.08 -8.68
CA ASN A 58 16.31 6.46 -8.79
C ASN A 58 15.93 7.26 -7.53
N PRO A 59 16.89 7.89 -6.82
CA PRO A 59 16.62 8.66 -5.61
C PRO A 59 15.59 9.77 -5.79
N ILE A 60 15.47 10.35 -6.99
CA ILE A 60 14.45 11.35 -7.32
C ILE A 60 13.05 10.71 -7.28
N HIS A 61 12.89 9.52 -7.86
CA HIS A 61 11.61 8.80 -7.87
C HIS A 61 11.23 8.34 -6.46
N VAL A 62 12.20 7.87 -5.67
CA VAL A 62 11.95 7.47 -4.27
C VAL A 62 11.40 8.66 -3.47
N ARG A 63 12.05 9.83 -3.55
CA ARG A 63 11.58 11.05 -2.86
C ARG A 63 10.23 11.54 -3.38
N ALA A 64 9.98 11.42 -4.68
CA ALA A 64 8.71 11.81 -5.28
C ALA A 64 7.56 10.94 -4.76
N ILE A 65 7.75 9.61 -4.73
CA ILE A 65 6.75 8.67 -4.19
C ILE A 65 6.55 8.86 -2.70
N ASP A 66 7.61 9.06 -1.92
CA ASP A 66 7.50 9.29 -0.48
C ASP A 66 6.62 10.53 -0.18
N ARG A 67 6.86 11.64 -0.88
CA ARG A 67 6.01 12.84 -0.77
C ARG A 67 4.61 12.61 -1.29
N PHE A 68 4.46 11.94 -2.42
CA PHE A 68 3.16 11.61 -2.99
C PHE A 68 2.29 10.84 -1.99
N LEU A 69 2.86 9.84 -1.32
CA LEU A 69 2.14 9.08 -0.30
C LEU A 69 1.82 9.93 0.93
N MET A 70 2.76 10.80 1.34
CA MET A 70 2.56 11.67 2.50
C MET A 70 1.41 12.67 2.30
N ILE A 71 1.30 13.29 1.12
CA ILE A 71 0.23 14.28 0.85
C ILE A 71 -1.14 13.62 0.63
N HIS A 72 -1.20 12.32 0.33
CA HIS A 72 -2.44 11.55 0.22
C HIS A 72 -2.75 10.74 1.48
N ALA A 73 -1.98 10.93 2.56
CA ALA A 73 -2.09 10.09 3.75
C ALA A 73 -3.47 10.20 4.43
N ASP A 74 -4.08 11.38 4.41
CA ASP A 74 -5.43 11.61 4.90
C ASP A 74 -6.05 12.83 4.22
N HIS A 75 -7.38 12.82 4.12
CA HIS A 75 -8.15 13.95 3.62
C HIS A 75 -9.49 14.06 4.38
N GLU A 76 -9.39 14.00 5.71
CA GLU A 76 -10.48 14.17 6.68
C GLU A 76 -11.68 13.27 6.35
N GLN A 77 -12.90 13.83 6.24
CA GLN A 77 -14.16 13.10 6.10
C GLN A 77 -14.61 13.02 4.64
N ASN A 78 -13.75 12.51 3.76
CA ASN A 78 -14.15 12.17 2.39
C ASN A 78 -15.07 10.92 2.34
N ALA A 79 -15.57 10.59 1.15
CA ALA A 79 -16.48 9.46 0.94
C ALA A 79 -15.90 8.12 1.39
N SER A 80 -14.64 7.84 1.06
CA SER A 80 -13.97 6.59 1.43
C SER A 80 -13.76 6.49 2.94
N THR A 81 -13.23 7.54 3.59
CA THR A 81 -13.02 7.59 5.05
C THR A 81 -14.34 7.43 5.81
N SER A 82 -15.39 8.12 5.37
CA SER A 82 -16.72 8.03 5.97
C SER A 82 -17.29 6.61 5.85
N THR A 83 -17.10 5.96 4.70
CA THR A 83 -17.49 4.55 4.48
C THR A 83 -16.77 3.60 5.43
N VAL A 84 -15.45 3.78 5.62
CA VAL A 84 -14.69 2.99 6.62
C VAL A 84 -15.28 3.16 8.02
N ARG A 85 -15.64 4.39 8.42
CA ARG A 85 -16.21 4.67 9.74
C ARG A 85 -17.59 4.05 9.92
N ILE A 86 -18.44 4.13 8.91
CA ILE A 86 -19.78 3.54 8.91
C ILE A 86 -19.69 2.02 8.96
N ALA A 87 -18.85 1.39 8.14
CA ALA A 87 -18.61 -0.06 8.23
C ALA A 87 -18.05 -0.47 9.60
N GLY A 88 -17.17 0.36 10.18
CA GLY A 88 -16.62 0.12 11.51
C GLY A 88 -17.63 0.22 12.65
N SER A 89 -18.73 0.97 12.51
CA SER A 89 -19.71 1.16 13.59
C SER A 89 -20.49 -0.12 13.91
N SER A 90 -20.60 -1.05 12.94
CA SER A 90 -21.17 -2.38 13.16
C SER A 90 -20.17 -3.36 13.80
N GLN A 91 -19.02 -2.88 14.28
CA GLN A 91 -17.92 -3.69 14.80
C GLN A 91 -17.33 -4.67 13.77
N ALA A 92 -17.40 -4.32 12.48
CA ALA A 92 -16.80 -5.13 11.43
C ALA A 92 -15.27 -5.27 11.61
N ASN A 93 -14.73 -6.36 11.05
CA ASN A 93 -13.29 -6.60 11.05
C ASN A 93 -12.55 -5.42 10.38
N PRO A 94 -11.49 -4.86 10.99
CA PRO A 94 -10.74 -3.75 10.40
C PRO A 94 -10.29 -3.95 8.95
N PHE A 95 -9.95 -5.18 8.54
CA PHE A 95 -9.59 -5.46 7.15
C PHE A 95 -10.78 -5.28 6.19
N VAL A 96 -11.99 -5.64 6.63
CA VAL A 96 -13.23 -5.45 5.86
C VAL A 96 -13.58 -3.97 5.79
N CYS A 97 -13.40 -3.21 6.88
CA CYS A 97 -13.62 -1.77 6.88
C CYS A 97 -12.69 -1.05 5.89
N ILE A 98 -11.41 -1.44 5.82
CA ILE A 98 -10.48 -0.89 4.83
C ILE A 98 -10.88 -1.31 3.41
N ALA A 99 -11.29 -2.57 3.21
CA ALA A 99 -11.78 -3.02 1.90
C ALA A 99 -13.00 -2.22 1.42
N SER A 100 -13.95 -1.89 2.30
CA SER A 100 -15.08 -1.02 1.93
C SER A 100 -14.64 0.41 1.60
N GLY A 101 -13.60 0.92 2.27
CA GLY A 101 -12.99 2.21 1.91
C GLY A 101 -12.39 2.18 0.51
N VAL A 102 -11.61 1.15 0.18
CA VAL A 102 -10.99 0.97 -1.16
C VAL A 102 -12.05 0.81 -2.25
N ALA A 103 -13.17 0.15 -1.96
CA ALA A 103 -14.28 0.02 -2.92
C ALA A 103 -15.03 1.34 -3.19
N CYS A 104 -14.93 2.32 -2.27
CA CYS A 104 -15.59 3.61 -2.37
C CYS A 104 -14.66 4.74 -2.87
N LEU A 105 -13.34 4.55 -2.76
CA LEU A 105 -12.31 5.51 -3.17
C LEU A 105 -12.31 5.74 -4.69
#